data_AF-A0A3R7XHT6-F1
#
_entry.id   AF-A0A3R7XHT6-F1
#
_cell.length_a   1.000
_cell.length_b   1.000
_cell.length_c   1.000
_cell.angle_alpha   90.00
_cell.angle_beta   90.00
_cell.angle_gamma   90.00
#
_symmetry.space_group_name_H-M   'P 1'
#
loop_
_entity.id
_entity.type
_entity.pdbx_description
1 polymer ?
#
loop_
_entity_poly.entity_id
_entity_poly.type
_entity_poly.pdbx_seq_one_letter_code
_entity_poly.pdbx_strand_id
1 'polypeptide(L)'
;MAESILTALFKPDEFFEEQSKKEASLSIPLGIICVYALLSGIAGYQMAVLMAPMYEIIAEGYGEIIAIFGAIGGFIGAALTWVVVSVIFFLLSMLFRGEGSMKKVLEAVGYGFTPLIAVAGIGVVYLAMIADQIQVTVVHDIMDPGAIEAAMGEFMAQPAMQEYTLLITVISVIFFIWAANIWYFGIRHARNLTARDAGITVLIPVAIYLIFIIITSGVFV
;
A
#
# COMPACT_ATOMS: atom_id res chain seq x y z
N MET A 1 -14.50 -18.52 9.06
CA MET A 1 -13.63 -17.65 8.22
C MET A 1 -13.37 -16.31 8.89
N ALA A 2 -14.41 -15.57 9.35
CA ALA A 2 -14.25 -14.31 10.08
C ALA A 2 -13.45 -14.44 11.40
N GLU A 3 -13.70 -15.49 12.20
CA GLU A 3 -12.92 -15.74 13.43
C GLU A 3 -11.42 -15.89 13.16
N SER A 4 -11.03 -16.54 12.06
CA SER A 4 -9.63 -16.74 11.68
C SER A 4 -8.91 -15.44 11.32
N ILE A 5 -9.58 -14.52 10.61
CA ILE A 5 -9.02 -13.21 10.26
C ILE A 5 -8.90 -12.31 11.49
N LEU A 6 -9.89 -12.34 12.40
CA LEU A 6 -9.82 -11.57 13.65
C LEU A 6 -8.66 -12.04 14.54
N THR A 7 -8.44 -13.35 14.64
CA THR A 7 -7.27 -13.89 15.35
C THR A 7 -5.97 -13.44 14.68
N ALA A 8 -5.89 -13.46 13.33
CA ALA A 8 -4.71 -12.95 12.62
C ALA A 8 -4.45 -11.45 12.91
N LEU A 9 -5.50 -10.63 13.03
CA LEU A 9 -5.39 -9.19 13.28
C LEU A 9 -4.97 -8.84 14.70
N PHE A 10 -5.55 -9.50 15.71
CA PHE A 10 -5.40 -9.11 17.12
C PHE A 10 -4.53 -10.06 17.93
N LYS A 11 -4.36 -11.31 17.47
CA LYS A 11 -3.52 -12.33 18.09
C LYS A 11 -2.64 -13.05 17.06
N PRO A 12 -1.80 -12.30 16.31
CA PRO A 12 -1.05 -12.86 15.19
C PRO A 12 -0.10 -14.00 15.60
N ASP A 13 0.47 -13.99 16.80
CA ASP A 13 1.36 -15.06 17.27
C ASP A 13 0.61 -16.40 17.36
N GLU A 14 -0.51 -16.43 18.08
CA GLU A 14 -1.38 -17.61 18.21
C GLU A 14 -1.85 -18.11 16.84
N PHE A 15 -2.29 -17.18 15.98
CA PHE A 15 -2.75 -17.50 14.64
C PHE A 15 -1.67 -18.19 13.78
N PHE A 16 -0.49 -17.58 13.70
CA PHE A 16 0.58 -18.08 12.82
C PHE A 16 1.29 -19.31 13.38
N GLU A 17 1.32 -19.49 14.70
CA GLU A 17 1.80 -20.73 15.29
C GLU A 17 0.97 -21.93 14.81
N GLU A 18 -0.36 -21.82 14.84
CA GLU A 18 -1.25 -22.86 14.31
C GLU A 18 -1.18 -22.98 12.79
N GLN A 19 -1.12 -21.85 12.08
CA GLN A 19 -1.14 -21.83 10.62
C GLN A 19 0.15 -22.39 10.01
N SER A 20 1.28 -22.29 10.71
CA SER A 20 2.56 -22.85 10.27
C SER A 20 2.55 -24.38 10.19
N LYS A 21 1.74 -25.04 11.02
CA LYS A 21 1.59 -26.50 11.10
C LYS A 21 0.79 -27.09 9.92
N LYS A 22 0.07 -26.24 9.16
CA LYS A 22 -0.75 -26.62 8.01
C LYS A 22 0.03 -26.43 6.71
N GLU A 23 -0.42 -27.02 5.60
CA GLU A 23 0.11 -26.64 4.29
C GLU A 23 -0.21 -25.18 3.96
N ALA A 24 0.58 -24.56 3.07
CA ALA A 24 0.36 -23.17 2.68
C ALA A 24 -0.92 -23.04 1.84
N SER A 25 -1.84 -22.18 2.27
CA SER A 25 -3.06 -21.88 1.50
C SER A 25 -3.10 -20.40 1.12
N LEU A 26 -3.23 -20.13 -0.17
CA LEU A 26 -3.29 -18.76 -0.70
C LEU A 26 -4.72 -18.26 -0.92
N SER A 27 -5.76 -19.06 -0.67
CA SER A 27 -7.13 -18.66 -0.97
C SER A 27 -7.60 -17.43 -0.19
N ILE A 28 -7.32 -17.40 1.12
CA ILE A 28 -7.64 -16.24 1.98
C ILE A 28 -6.72 -15.05 1.67
N PRO A 29 -5.37 -15.22 1.64
CA PRO A 29 -4.45 -14.17 1.18
C PRO A 29 -4.85 -13.52 -0.15
N LEU A 30 -5.19 -14.32 -1.17
CA LEU A 30 -5.64 -13.80 -2.46
C LEU A 30 -6.92 -12.99 -2.34
N GLY A 31 -7.90 -13.43 -1.54
CA GLY A 31 -9.10 -12.65 -1.26
C GLY A 31 -8.80 -11.29 -0.64
N ILE A 32 -7.89 -11.24 0.35
CA ILE A 32 -7.44 -9.99 1.00
C ILE A 32 -6.78 -9.06 -0.04
N ILE A 33 -5.86 -9.60 -0.84
CA ILE A 33 -5.15 -8.83 -1.86
C ILE A 33 -6.08 -8.36 -2.97
N CYS A 34 -7.07 -9.14 -3.38
CA CYS A 34 -8.08 -8.71 -4.35
C CYS A 34 -8.86 -7.50 -3.84
N VAL A 35 -9.32 -7.52 -2.57
CA VAL A 35 -10.03 -6.37 -1.99
C VAL A 35 -9.12 -5.14 -1.91
N TYR A 36 -7.90 -5.31 -1.41
CA TYR A 36 -6.92 -4.22 -1.34
C TYR A 36 -6.57 -3.65 -2.72
N ALA A 37 -6.39 -4.50 -3.72
CA ALA A 37 -6.08 -4.10 -5.10
C ALA A 37 -7.26 -3.39 -5.78
N LEU A 38 -8.50 -3.82 -5.55
CA LEU A 38 -9.68 -3.12 -6.04
C LEU A 38 -9.78 -1.70 -5.48
N LEU A 39 -9.59 -1.54 -4.17
CA LEU A 39 -9.57 -0.21 -3.54
C LEU A 39 -8.42 0.66 -4.04
N SER A 40 -7.24 0.06 -4.23
CA SER A 40 -6.08 0.76 -4.79
C SER A 40 -6.32 1.20 -6.24
N GLY A 41 -7.01 0.38 -7.05
CA GLY A 41 -7.45 0.76 -8.39
C GLY A 41 -8.46 1.90 -8.38
N ILE A 42 -9.43 1.90 -7.45
CA ILE A 42 -10.37 3.02 -7.28
C ILE A 42 -9.60 4.30 -6.90
N ALA A 43 -8.67 4.23 -5.96
CA ALA A 43 -7.85 5.38 -5.57
C ALA A 43 -7.02 5.91 -6.75
N GLY A 44 -6.41 5.02 -7.54
CA GLY A 44 -5.66 5.37 -8.74
C GLY A 44 -6.54 6.04 -9.80
N TYR A 45 -7.75 5.53 -10.02
CA TYR A 45 -8.74 6.15 -10.89
C TYR A 45 -9.14 7.55 -10.41
N GLN A 46 -9.50 7.71 -9.14
CA GLN A 46 -9.91 8.99 -8.57
C GLN A 46 -8.83 10.05 -8.70
N MET A 47 -7.59 9.72 -8.34
CA MET A 47 -6.47 10.66 -8.45
C MET A 47 -6.22 11.03 -9.92
N ALA A 48 -6.29 10.06 -10.83
CA ALA A 48 -6.13 10.29 -12.26
C ALA A 48 -7.25 11.17 -12.86
N VAL A 49 -8.50 11.01 -12.41
CA VAL A 49 -9.62 11.88 -12.80
C VAL A 49 -9.41 13.30 -12.27
N LEU A 50 -8.97 13.46 -11.02
CA LEU A 50 -8.66 14.79 -10.47
C LEU A 50 -7.58 15.50 -11.29
N MET A 51 -6.59 14.77 -11.77
CA MET A 51 -5.51 15.35 -12.57
C MET A 51 -5.83 15.46 -14.07
N ALA A 52 -6.93 14.88 -14.54
CA ALA A 52 -7.27 14.86 -15.96
C ALA A 52 -7.33 16.25 -16.62
N PRO A 53 -7.88 17.30 -15.98
CA PRO A 53 -7.91 18.65 -16.56
C PRO A 53 -6.52 19.24 -16.86
N MET A 54 -5.46 18.78 -16.17
CA MET A 54 -4.08 19.21 -16.47
C MET A 54 -3.66 18.85 -17.89
N TYR A 55 -4.26 17.81 -18.47
CA TYR A 55 -3.84 17.19 -19.72
C TYR A 55 -4.89 17.33 -20.85
N GLU A 56 -5.98 18.07 -20.62
CA GLU A 56 -7.06 18.23 -21.62
C GLU A 56 -6.59 18.91 -22.92
N ILE A 57 -5.49 19.65 -22.89
CA ILE A 57 -4.93 20.30 -24.08
C ILE A 57 -4.26 19.33 -25.07
N ILE A 58 -4.04 18.07 -24.68
CA ILE A 58 -3.35 17.06 -25.51
C ILE A 58 -4.30 16.51 -26.57
N ALA A 59 -5.47 16.04 -26.15
CA ALA A 59 -6.52 15.52 -27.03
C ALA A 59 -7.85 15.35 -26.25
N GLU A 60 -8.97 15.51 -26.96
CA GLU A 60 -10.29 15.15 -26.44
C GLU A 60 -10.32 13.66 -26.03
N GLY A 61 -10.86 13.36 -24.85
CA GLY A 61 -10.91 12.00 -24.29
C GLY A 61 -9.60 11.50 -23.65
N TYR A 62 -8.52 12.28 -23.68
CA TYR A 62 -7.25 11.87 -23.07
C TYR A 62 -7.34 11.69 -21.54
N GLY A 63 -8.17 12.50 -20.87
CA GLY A 63 -8.45 12.36 -19.44
C GLY A 63 -9.04 11.01 -19.05
N GLU A 64 -9.94 10.46 -19.86
CA GLU A 64 -10.53 9.12 -19.62
C GLU A 64 -9.48 8.01 -19.74
N ILE A 65 -8.57 8.14 -20.71
CA ILE A 65 -7.46 7.21 -20.90
C ILE A 65 -6.55 7.22 -19.67
N ILE A 66 -6.15 8.41 -19.19
CA ILE A 66 -5.33 8.54 -17.97
C ILE A 66 -6.04 7.91 -16.77
N ALA A 67 -7.35 8.14 -16.62
CA ALA A 67 -8.14 7.55 -15.53
C ALA A 67 -8.12 6.01 -15.55
N ILE A 68 -8.31 5.39 -16.73
CA ILE A 68 -8.25 3.94 -16.89
C ILE A 68 -6.86 3.41 -16.54
N PHE A 69 -5.79 4.06 -17.01
CA PHE A 69 -4.43 3.66 -16.67
C PHE A 69 -4.11 3.85 -15.18
N GLY A 70 -4.64 4.89 -14.54
CA GLY A 70 -4.57 5.08 -13.09
C GLY A 70 -5.21 3.92 -12.33
N ALA A 71 -6.39 3.46 -12.79
CA ALA A 71 -7.09 2.32 -12.21
C ALA A 71 -6.29 1.02 -12.33
N ILE A 72 -5.79 0.74 -13.54
CA ILE A 72 -4.98 -0.45 -13.83
C ILE A 72 -3.68 -0.41 -13.02
N GLY A 73 -3.02 0.75 -12.98
CA GLY A 73 -1.79 0.98 -12.22
C GLY A 73 -1.97 0.73 -10.73
N GLY A 74 -3.04 1.27 -10.13
CA GLY A 74 -3.37 1.05 -8.73
C GLY A 74 -3.65 -0.42 -8.41
N PHE A 75 -4.44 -1.10 -9.25
CA PHE A 75 -4.78 -2.51 -9.07
C PHE A 75 -3.56 -3.42 -9.20
N ILE A 76 -2.80 -3.29 -10.30
CA ILE A 76 -1.62 -4.12 -10.55
C ILE A 76 -0.51 -3.79 -9.55
N GLY A 77 -0.30 -2.51 -9.24
CA GLY A 77 0.68 -2.06 -8.26
C GLY A 77 0.47 -2.68 -6.89
N ALA A 78 -0.78 -2.76 -6.42
CA ALA A 78 -1.11 -3.41 -5.14
C ALA A 78 -0.77 -4.91 -5.15
N ALA A 79 -1.15 -5.63 -6.21
CA ALA A 79 -0.84 -7.06 -6.34
C ALA A 79 0.68 -7.32 -6.44
N LEU A 80 1.40 -6.48 -7.18
CA LEU A 80 2.86 -6.56 -7.29
C LEU A 80 3.53 -6.25 -5.96
N THR A 81 3.03 -5.28 -5.20
CA THR A 81 3.59 -4.92 -3.88
C THR A 81 3.54 -6.12 -2.92
N TRP A 82 2.44 -6.88 -2.90
CA TRP A 82 2.35 -8.10 -2.11
C TRP A 82 3.45 -9.11 -2.45
N VAL A 83 3.70 -9.34 -3.75
CA VAL A 83 4.75 -10.24 -4.22
C VAL A 83 6.14 -9.70 -3.87
N VAL A 84 6.40 -8.42 -4.12
CA VAL A 84 7.70 -7.79 -3.83
C VAL A 84 8.03 -7.85 -2.35
N VAL A 85 7.09 -7.48 -1.47
CA VAL A 85 7.29 -7.55 0.00
C VAL A 85 7.56 -8.99 0.43
N SER A 86 6.82 -9.96 -0.13
CA SER A 86 7.05 -11.39 0.14
C SER A 86 8.45 -11.83 -0.30
N VAL A 87 8.92 -11.39 -1.47
CA VAL A 87 10.26 -11.72 -1.97
C VAL A 87 11.31 -11.10 -1.06
N ILE A 88 11.17 -9.83 -0.66
CA ILE A 88 12.10 -9.15 0.25
C ILE A 88 12.23 -9.92 1.57
N PHE A 89 11.11 -10.25 2.22
CA PHE A 89 11.16 -11.01 3.48
C PHE A 89 11.72 -12.42 3.31
N PHE A 90 11.39 -13.10 2.21
CA PHE A 90 11.95 -14.40 1.91
C PHE A 90 13.48 -14.32 1.73
N LEU A 91 13.97 -13.37 0.92
CA LEU A 91 15.40 -13.18 0.69
C LEU A 91 16.16 -12.83 1.97
N LEU A 92 15.66 -11.88 2.76
CA LEU A 92 16.28 -11.47 4.02
C LEU A 92 16.29 -12.61 5.05
N SER A 93 15.21 -13.40 5.13
CA SER A 93 15.16 -14.56 6.05
C SER A 93 16.22 -15.62 5.73
N MET A 94 16.70 -15.72 4.48
CA MET A 94 17.74 -16.67 4.12
C MET A 94 19.09 -16.35 4.77
N LEU A 95 19.38 -15.09 5.06
CA LEU A 95 20.59 -14.68 5.80
C LEU A 95 20.62 -15.28 7.20
N PHE A 96 19.44 -15.57 7.77
CA PHE A 96 19.25 -16.17 9.08
C PHE A 96 18.89 -17.66 9.00
N ARG A 97 19.13 -18.30 7.84
CA ARG A 97 18.87 -19.73 7.58
C ARG A 97 17.39 -20.12 7.77
N GLY A 98 16.47 -19.21 7.44
CA GLY A 98 15.04 -19.50 7.52
C GLY A 98 14.62 -20.71 6.68
N GLU A 99 13.73 -21.52 7.23
CA GLU A 99 13.20 -22.76 6.64
C GLU A 99 11.80 -22.53 6.03
N GLY A 100 11.19 -23.54 5.39
CA GLY A 100 9.87 -23.38 4.79
C GLY A 100 9.87 -22.79 3.39
N SER A 101 8.68 -22.61 2.80
CA SER A 101 8.52 -22.29 1.38
C SER A 101 8.14 -20.83 1.13
N MET A 102 8.44 -20.33 -0.08
CA MET A 102 7.97 -19.02 -0.54
C MET A 102 6.44 -18.89 -0.47
N LYS A 103 5.69 -20.00 -0.65
CA LYS A 103 4.23 -20.00 -0.50
C LYS A 103 3.79 -19.67 0.92
N LYS A 104 4.52 -20.15 1.95
CA LYS A 104 4.25 -19.79 3.36
C LYS A 104 4.51 -18.32 3.63
N VAL A 105 5.52 -17.73 3.00
CA VAL A 105 5.78 -16.29 3.08
C VAL A 105 4.68 -15.48 2.40
N LEU A 106 4.29 -15.84 1.17
CA LEU A 106 3.17 -15.19 0.48
C LEU A 106 1.88 -15.23 1.30
N GLU A 107 1.59 -16.38 1.92
CA GLU A 107 0.46 -16.54 2.84
C GLU A 107 0.57 -15.56 4.01
N ALA A 108 1.68 -15.58 4.74
CA ALA A 108 1.92 -14.71 5.89
C ALA A 108 1.85 -13.22 5.55
N VAL A 109 2.46 -12.82 4.43
CA VAL A 109 2.45 -11.42 4.00
C VAL A 109 1.03 -11.01 3.61
N GLY A 110 0.27 -11.86 2.92
CA GLY A 110 -1.10 -11.53 2.51
C GLY A 110 -2.02 -11.21 3.69
N TYR A 111 -1.89 -11.90 4.82
CA TYR A 111 -2.62 -11.56 6.05
C TYR A 111 -2.24 -10.19 6.62
N GLY A 112 -0.99 -9.75 6.50
CA GLY A 112 -0.61 -8.41 6.97
C GLY A 112 -1.11 -7.27 6.07
N PHE A 113 -1.63 -7.56 4.88
CA PHE A 113 -2.35 -6.55 4.07
C PHE A 113 -3.78 -6.29 4.58
N THR A 114 -4.33 -7.12 5.48
CA THR A 114 -5.67 -6.92 6.03
C THR A 114 -5.88 -5.54 6.67
N PRO A 115 -5.02 -5.03 7.57
CA PRO A 115 -5.17 -3.67 8.09
C PRO A 115 -5.07 -2.60 6.99
N LEU A 116 -4.31 -2.83 5.92
CA LEU A 116 -4.11 -1.86 4.84
C LEU A 116 -5.35 -1.65 3.97
N ILE A 117 -6.31 -2.58 3.99
CA ILE A 117 -7.64 -2.38 3.37
C ILE A 117 -8.35 -1.17 3.97
N ALA A 118 -8.24 -0.97 5.29
CA ALA A 118 -8.85 0.18 5.95
C ALA A 118 -8.22 1.50 5.47
N VAL A 119 -6.90 1.55 5.32
CA VAL A 119 -6.19 2.72 4.79
C VAL A 119 -6.67 3.06 3.38
N ALA A 120 -6.71 2.06 2.49
CA ALA A 120 -7.16 2.26 1.12
C ALA A 120 -8.62 2.73 1.05
N GLY A 121 -9.51 2.13 1.86
CA GLY A 121 -10.91 2.53 1.94
C GLY A 121 -11.10 3.96 2.47
N ILE A 122 -10.40 4.33 3.55
CA ILE A 122 -10.43 5.69 4.09
C ILE A 122 -9.92 6.70 3.07
N GLY A 123 -8.83 6.39 2.36
CA GLY A 123 -8.30 7.23 1.28
C GLY A 123 -9.31 7.49 0.18
N VAL A 124 -9.92 6.43 -0.35
CA VAL A 124 -10.94 6.52 -1.41
C VAL A 124 -12.14 7.38 -0.98
N VAL A 125 -12.64 7.15 0.23
CA VAL A 125 -13.79 7.88 0.76
C VAL A 125 -13.44 9.34 1.01
N TYR A 126 -12.31 9.61 1.67
CA TYR A 126 -11.94 10.97 2.02
C TYR A 126 -11.61 11.81 0.79
N LEU A 127 -10.90 11.24 -0.20
CA LEU A 127 -10.64 11.94 -1.47
C LEU A 127 -11.94 12.30 -2.20
N ALA A 128 -12.92 11.40 -2.20
CA ALA A 128 -14.24 11.69 -2.79
C ALA A 128 -14.98 12.82 -2.08
N MET A 129 -14.81 12.95 -0.76
CA MET A 129 -15.46 14.00 0.05
C MET A 129 -14.87 15.40 -0.17
N ILE A 130 -13.61 15.50 -0.59
CA ILE A 130 -12.91 16.77 -0.80
C ILE A 130 -12.70 17.08 -2.29
N ALA A 131 -13.14 16.20 -3.19
CA ALA A 131 -12.86 16.30 -4.62
C ALA A 131 -13.34 17.61 -5.25
N ASP A 132 -14.46 18.16 -4.77
CA ASP A 132 -15.03 19.43 -5.22
C ASP A 132 -14.27 20.67 -4.72
N GLN A 133 -13.40 20.51 -3.72
CA GLN A 133 -12.56 21.57 -3.16
C GLN A 133 -11.23 21.70 -3.89
N ILE A 134 -10.88 20.71 -4.72
CA ILE A 134 -9.60 20.65 -5.42
C ILE A 134 -9.73 21.38 -6.76
N GLN A 135 -8.87 22.36 -6.97
CA GLN A 135 -8.77 23.10 -8.22
C GLN A 135 -7.61 22.54 -9.05
N VAL A 136 -7.72 22.56 -10.37
CA VAL A 136 -6.68 22.01 -11.23
C VAL A 136 -6.26 23.07 -12.23
N THR A 137 -5.00 23.49 -12.14
CA THR A 137 -4.40 24.38 -13.14
C THR A 137 -4.18 23.59 -14.42
N VAL A 138 -4.73 24.08 -15.54
CA VAL A 138 -4.49 23.48 -16.85
C VAL A 138 -3.08 23.86 -17.30
N VAL A 139 -2.26 22.86 -17.63
CA VAL A 139 -0.92 23.11 -18.18
C VAL A 139 -1.08 23.53 -19.64
N HIS A 140 -0.58 24.71 -20.01
CA HIS A 140 -0.69 25.21 -21.38
C HIS A 140 0.44 24.74 -22.30
N ASP A 141 1.58 24.31 -21.74
CA ASP A 141 2.69 23.72 -22.48
C ASP A 141 3.15 22.43 -21.79
N ILE A 142 2.64 21.29 -22.25
CA ILE A 142 3.00 19.96 -21.76
C ILE A 142 4.37 19.48 -22.23
N MET A 143 5.01 20.18 -23.18
CA MET A 143 6.35 19.84 -23.65
C MET A 143 7.44 20.52 -22.81
N ASP A 144 7.07 21.48 -21.96
CA ASP A 144 7.93 22.09 -20.95
C ASP A 144 7.86 21.29 -19.63
N PRO A 145 8.92 20.56 -19.25
CA PRO A 145 8.96 19.84 -17.98
C PRO A 145 8.79 20.78 -16.76
N GLY A 146 9.23 22.04 -16.86
CA GLY A 146 9.10 23.01 -15.78
C GLY A 146 7.65 23.43 -15.54
N ALA A 147 6.85 23.55 -16.61
CA ALA A 147 5.43 23.86 -16.50
C ALA A 147 4.63 22.73 -15.83
N ILE A 148 4.95 21.47 -16.15
CA ILE A 148 4.34 20.30 -15.50
C ILE A 148 4.71 20.24 -14.02
N GLU A 149 5.99 20.44 -13.68
CA GLU A 149 6.46 20.44 -12.30
C GLU A 149 5.79 21.54 -11.47
N ALA A 150 5.66 22.75 -12.03
CA ALA A 150 4.98 23.86 -11.37
C ALA A 150 3.49 23.56 -11.12
N ALA A 151 2.76 23.06 -12.12
CA ALA A 151 1.34 22.72 -11.96
C ALA A 151 1.11 21.58 -10.96
N MET A 152 2.00 20.58 -10.95
CA MET A 152 1.98 19.52 -9.95
C MET A 152 2.26 20.05 -8.54
N GLY A 153 3.24 20.96 -8.42
CA GLY A 153 3.55 21.65 -7.16
C GLY A 153 2.39 22.47 -6.63
N GLU A 154 1.75 23.28 -7.48
CA GLU A 154 0.55 24.05 -7.14
C GLU A 154 -0.61 23.14 -6.71
N PHE A 155 -0.84 22.04 -7.43
CA PHE A 155 -1.87 21.06 -7.10
C PHE A 155 -1.65 20.41 -5.74
N MET A 156 -0.43 19.98 -5.45
CA MET A 156 -0.07 19.40 -4.14
C MET A 156 -0.06 20.44 -3.00
N ALA A 157 0.18 21.71 -3.30
CA ALA A 157 0.21 22.80 -2.31
C ALA A 157 -1.18 23.28 -1.88
N GLN A 158 -2.26 22.82 -2.53
CA GLN A 158 -3.61 23.20 -2.15
C GLN A 158 -3.95 22.70 -0.74
N PRO A 159 -4.69 23.51 0.07
CA PRO A 159 -5.06 23.13 1.43
C PRO A 159 -5.73 21.75 1.51
N ALA A 160 -6.70 21.47 0.63
CA ALA A 160 -7.39 20.18 0.59
C ALA A 160 -6.43 18.99 0.33
N MET A 161 -5.45 19.17 -0.55
CA MET A 161 -4.45 18.14 -0.87
C MET A 161 -3.44 17.95 0.26
N GLN A 162 -3.04 19.02 0.93
CA GLN A 162 -2.17 18.95 2.10
C GLN A 162 -2.85 18.24 3.27
N GLU A 163 -4.12 18.58 3.54
CA GLU A 163 -4.93 17.92 4.56
C GLU A 163 -5.12 16.43 4.25
N TYR A 164 -5.45 16.10 2.99
CA TYR A 164 -5.50 14.73 2.51
C TYR A 164 -4.19 13.97 2.73
N THR A 165 -3.08 14.56 2.30
CA THR A 165 -1.76 13.92 2.40
C THR A 165 -1.35 13.70 3.84
N LEU A 166 -1.57 14.69 4.72
CA LEU A 166 -1.33 14.58 6.16
C LEU A 166 -2.17 13.45 6.77
N LEU A 167 -3.49 13.44 6.54
CA LEU A 167 -4.39 12.45 7.11
C LEU A 167 -3.99 11.04 6.68
N ILE A 168 -3.82 10.83 5.36
CA ILE A 168 -3.50 9.51 4.82
C ILE A 168 -2.10 9.08 5.24
N THR A 169 -1.13 9.98 5.37
CA THR A 169 0.21 9.64 5.88
C THR A 169 0.14 9.15 7.32
N VAL A 170 -0.54 9.88 8.22
CA VAL A 170 -0.67 9.50 9.63
C VAL A 170 -1.39 8.16 9.79
N ILE A 171 -2.52 8.00 9.09
CA ILE A 171 -3.29 6.74 9.10
C ILE A 171 -2.44 5.60 8.53
N SER A 172 -1.73 5.83 7.43
CA SER A 172 -0.86 4.83 6.82
C SER A 172 0.21 4.37 7.80
N VAL A 173 0.90 5.27 8.49
CA VAL A 173 1.93 4.92 9.49
C VAL A 173 1.36 4.01 10.58
N ILE A 174 0.21 4.37 11.15
CA ILE A 174 -0.45 3.59 12.23
C ILE A 174 -0.78 2.18 11.73
N PHE A 175 -1.45 2.06 10.58
CA PHE A 175 -1.88 0.78 10.05
C PHE A 175 -0.73 -0.05 9.46
N PHE A 176 0.36 0.57 9.00
CA PHE A 176 1.58 -0.15 8.63
C PHE A 176 2.32 -0.69 9.82
N ILE A 177 2.35 0.00 10.97
CA ILE A 177 2.90 -0.56 12.21
C ILE A 177 2.08 -1.78 12.63
N TRP A 178 0.76 -1.74 12.47
CA TRP A 178 -0.10 -2.91 12.69
C TRP A 178 0.22 -4.04 11.70
N ALA A 179 0.33 -3.74 10.41
CA ALA A 179 0.75 -4.71 9.40
C ALA A 179 2.12 -5.33 9.72
N ALA A 180 3.08 -4.52 10.20
CA ALA A 180 4.41 -4.96 10.59
C ALA A 180 4.37 -5.96 11.74
N ASN A 181 3.49 -5.75 12.73
CA ASN A 181 3.29 -6.70 13.82
C ASN A 181 2.75 -8.04 13.30
N ILE A 182 1.80 -8.02 12.36
CA ILE A 182 1.27 -9.25 11.74
C ILE A 182 2.36 -9.94 10.92
N TRP A 183 3.10 -9.20 10.08
CA TRP A 183 4.21 -9.74 9.30
C TRP A 183 5.33 -10.29 10.17
N TYR A 184 5.64 -9.66 11.30
CA TYR A 184 6.68 -10.13 12.22
C TYR A 184 6.40 -11.58 12.67
N PHE A 185 5.21 -11.84 13.21
CA PHE A 185 4.81 -13.18 13.63
C PHE A 185 4.61 -14.12 12.44
N GLY A 186 4.02 -13.62 11.35
CA GLY A 186 3.83 -14.37 10.13
C GLY A 186 5.14 -14.91 9.57
N ILE A 187 6.16 -14.08 9.44
CA ILE A 187 7.49 -14.48 8.94
C ILE A 187 8.23 -15.33 9.97
N ARG A 188 8.14 -15.01 11.26
CA ARG A 188 8.76 -15.82 12.33
C ARG A 188 8.34 -17.28 12.22
N HIS A 189 7.03 -17.54 12.12
CA HIS A 189 6.50 -18.90 12.05
C HIS A 189 6.59 -19.51 10.65
N ALA A 190 6.37 -18.72 9.59
CA ALA A 190 6.48 -19.21 8.20
C ALA A 190 7.92 -19.62 7.84
N ARG A 191 8.92 -19.00 8.48
CA ARG A 191 10.34 -19.22 8.20
C ARG A 191 11.12 -19.87 9.34
N ASN A 192 10.43 -20.30 10.41
CA ASN A 192 11.03 -20.91 11.60
C ASN A 192 12.22 -20.10 12.17
N LEU A 193 12.05 -18.78 12.26
CA LEU A 193 13.09 -17.87 12.73
C LEU A 193 13.00 -17.65 14.24
N THR A 194 14.14 -17.29 14.84
CA THR A 194 14.13 -16.72 16.19
C THR A 194 13.39 -15.38 16.19
N ALA A 195 12.90 -14.96 17.36
CA ALA A 195 12.25 -13.65 17.53
C ALA A 195 13.15 -12.50 17.04
N ARG A 196 14.45 -12.55 17.36
CA ARG A 196 15.43 -11.56 16.92
C ARG A 196 15.53 -11.49 15.40
N ASP A 197 15.68 -12.64 14.76
CA ASP A 197 15.95 -12.70 13.31
C ASP A 197 14.71 -12.33 12.49
N ALA A 198 13.52 -12.72 12.97
CA ALA A 198 12.25 -12.25 12.40
C ALA A 198 12.09 -10.73 12.54
N GLY A 199 12.49 -10.18 13.70
CA GLY A 199 12.50 -8.74 13.96
C GLY A 199 13.36 -7.99 12.96
N ILE A 200 14.59 -8.45 12.73
CA ILE A 200 15.50 -7.87 11.74
C ILE A 200 14.94 -8.00 10.32
N THR A 201 14.40 -9.17 9.97
CA THR A 201 13.86 -9.48 8.63
C THR A 201 12.67 -8.59 8.25
N VAL A 202 11.81 -8.26 9.21
CA VAL A 202 10.56 -7.53 8.95
C VAL A 202 10.65 -6.07 9.34
N LEU A 203 11.07 -5.78 10.57
CA LEU A 203 10.94 -4.43 11.14
C LEU A 203 11.95 -3.45 10.54
N ILE A 204 13.14 -3.89 10.12
CA ILE A 204 14.12 -2.99 9.48
C ILE A 204 13.61 -2.53 8.10
N PRO A 205 13.22 -3.40 7.16
CA PRO A 205 12.67 -2.94 5.88
C PRO A 205 11.43 -2.06 6.05
N VAL A 206 10.54 -2.41 6.98
CA VAL A 206 9.34 -1.60 7.25
C VAL A 206 9.72 -0.24 7.83
N ALA A 207 10.65 -0.16 8.78
CA ALA A 207 11.11 1.11 9.34
C ALA A 207 11.74 2.00 8.25
N ILE A 208 12.57 1.44 7.36
CA ILE A 208 13.14 2.16 6.23
C ILE A 208 12.03 2.72 5.33
N TYR A 209 11.04 1.90 4.99
CA TYR A 209 9.90 2.32 4.18
C TYR A 209 9.05 3.42 4.84
N LEU A 210 8.79 3.30 6.14
CA LEU A 210 8.06 4.32 6.91
C LEU A 210 8.82 5.65 6.96
N ILE A 211 10.14 5.61 7.20
CA ILE A 211 10.99 6.82 7.16
C ILE A 211 10.94 7.45 5.77
N PHE A 212 11.03 6.65 4.72
CA PHE A 212 10.93 7.13 3.34
C PHE A 212 9.59 7.85 3.10
N ILE A 213 8.45 7.23 3.43
CA ILE A 213 7.12 7.86 3.28
C ILE A 213 7.05 9.18 4.04
N ILE A 214 7.50 9.20 5.30
CA ILE A 214 7.43 10.39 6.16
C ILE A 214 8.21 11.55 5.53
N ILE A 215 9.43 11.27 5.03
CA ILE A 215 10.27 12.28 4.37
C ILE A 215 9.63 12.76 3.06
N THR A 216 9.15 11.84 2.22
CA THR A 216 8.61 12.20 0.89
C THR A 216 7.24 12.84 0.94
N SER A 217 6.46 12.61 2.00
CA SER A 217 5.14 13.21 2.16
C SER A 217 5.19 14.73 2.41
N GLY A 218 6.34 15.28 2.81
CA GLY A 218 6.49 16.70 3.14
C GLY A 218 5.71 17.16 4.37
N VAL A 219 5.10 16.23 5.12
CA VAL A 219 4.20 16.53 6.25
C VAL A 219 4.94 17.03 7.49
N PHE A 220 6.22 16.69 7.64
CA PHE A 220 7.03 17.00 8.83
C PHE A 220 8.31 17.80 8.52
N VAL A 221 8.38 18.42 7.34
CA VAL A 221 9.54 19.21 6.87
C VAL A 221 9.12 20.65 6.64
#